data_AF-A0A521UPM7-F1
#
_entry.id   AF-A0A521UPM7-F1
#
_cell.length_a   1.000
_cell.length_b   1.000
_cell.length_c   1.000
_cell.angle_alpha   90.00
_cell.angle_beta   90.00
_cell.angle_gamma   90.00
#
_symmetry.space_group_name_H-M   'P 1'
#
loop_
_entity.id
_entity.type
_entity.pdbx_description
1 polymer ?
#
loop_
_entity_poly.entity_id
_entity_poly.type
_entity_poly.pdbx_seq_one_letter_code
_entity_poly.pdbx_strand_id
1 'polypeptide(L)'
;MTHRRPTSKEYGAYYANYISNVQGDDILQALKKGKSVTVNFLQKIPKSKWEHRYGSDKWTIKEVVVHLIDTERVFAYRAMRIARGDKQALHGFDQDAYVSNSNANARTPASIIAGYRAVREATIQLFKNLDDEALGRIGKASEAPVSPRAAGFIIAGHEIHHMTIIRDRYL
;
A
#
# COMPACT_ATOMS: atom_id res chain seq x y z
N MET A 1 2.08 -17.54 -13.47
CA MET A 1 2.36 -16.87 -12.19
C MET A 1 2.10 -17.88 -11.09
N THR A 2 3.15 -18.28 -10.40
CA THR A 2 3.12 -19.16 -9.26
C THR A 2 2.60 -18.36 -8.07
N HIS A 3 1.44 -18.78 -7.56
CA HIS A 3 0.85 -18.25 -6.34
C HIS A 3 1.70 -18.75 -5.16
N ARG A 4 2.53 -17.86 -4.63
CA ARG A 4 3.34 -18.12 -3.44
C ARG A 4 3.59 -16.81 -2.72
N ARG A 5 3.68 -16.92 -1.40
CA ARG A 5 4.07 -15.83 -0.51
C ARG A 5 5.57 -15.54 -0.65
N PRO A 6 6.01 -14.29 -0.44
CA PRO A 6 7.43 -13.97 -0.39
C PRO A 6 8.08 -14.64 0.82
N THR A 7 9.33 -15.06 0.67
CA THR A 7 10.15 -15.54 1.80
C THR A 7 10.81 -14.38 2.53
N SER A 8 11.32 -14.59 3.75
CA SER A 8 12.02 -13.54 4.52
C SER A 8 13.30 -13.02 3.85
N LYS A 9 13.82 -13.69 2.82
CA LYS A 9 14.92 -13.21 1.99
C LYS A 9 14.50 -12.15 0.96
N GLU A 10 13.19 -12.01 0.74
CA GLU A 10 12.62 -11.13 -0.27
C GLU A 10 12.14 -9.78 0.29
N TYR A 11 12.31 -9.52 1.59
CA TYR A 11 11.90 -8.27 2.24
C TYR A 11 12.69 -8.00 3.53
N GLY A 12 12.83 -6.72 3.89
CA GLY A 12 13.34 -6.33 5.21
C GLY A 12 12.41 -6.73 6.36
N ALA A 13 12.95 -7.20 7.48
CA ALA A 13 12.20 -7.79 8.60
C ALA A 13 11.05 -6.92 9.14
N TYR A 14 11.18 -5.60 9.10
CA TYR A 14 10.14 -4.63 9.46
C TYR A 14 8.79 -4.89 8.74
N TYR A 15 8.84 -5.36 7.50
CA TYR A 15 7.66 -5.59 6.68
C TYR A 15 6.94 -6.91 6.96
N ALA A 16 7.50 -7.78 7.81
CA ALA A 16 6.93 -9.09 8.11
C ALA A 16 5.49 -8.99 8.61
N ASN A 17 5.19 -8.01 9.47
CA ASN A 17 3.86 -7.81 10.05
C ASN A 17 2.81 -7.44 9.00
N TYR A 18 3.18 -6.63 7.99
CA TYR A 18 2.25 -6.32 6.90
C TYR A 18 1.98 -7.57 6.08
N ILE A 19 3.03 -8.31 5.71
CA ILE A 19 2.89 -9.52 4.91
C ILE A 19 2.00 -10.55 5.64
N SER A 20 2.15 -10.74 6.95
CA SER A 20 1.33 -11.66 7.74
C SER A 20 -0.16 -11.30 7.78
N ASN A 21 -0.53 -10.03 7.61
CA ASN A 21 -1.94 -9.60 7.57
C ASN A 21 -2.67 -10.05 6.30
N VAL A 22 -1.94 -10.40 5.23
CA VAL A 22 -2.53 -10.83 3.96
C VAL A 22 -2.91 -12.31 4.03
N GLN A 23 -4.18 -12.61 3.78
CA GLN A 23 -4.67 -13.98 3.64
C GLN A 23 -4.39 -14.53 2.23
N GLY A 24 -4.06 -15.82 2.14
CA GLY A 24 -3.76 -16.51 0.87
C GLY A 24 -2.34 -16.26 0.35
N ASP A 25 -2.07 -16.75 -0.84
CA ASP A 25 -0.76 -16.72 -1.50
C ASP A 25 -0.77 -16.07 -2.90
N ASP A 26 -1.95 -15.70 -3.39
CA ASP A 26 -2.12 -14.95 -4.64
C ASP A 26 -2.20 -13.44 -4.37
N ILE A 27 -1.13 -12.74 -4.74
CA ILE A 27 -1.07 -11.27 -4.63
C ILE A 27 -2.14 -10.57 -5.48
N LEU A 28 -2.49 -11.10 -6.65
CA LEU A 28 -3.50 -10.47 -7.50
C LEU A 28 -4.89 -10.56 -6.87
N GLN A 29 -5.22 -11.72 -6.29
CA GLN A 29 -6.45 -11.89 -5.52
C GLN A 29 -6.45 -10.97 -4.30
N ALA A 30 -5.35 -10.87 -3.56
CA ALA A 30 -5.24 -10.00 -2.39
C ALA A 30 -5.49 -8.52 -2.74
N LEU A 31 -4.85 -8.01 -3.81
CA LEU A 31 -5.02 -6.62 -4.25
C LEU A 31 -6.45 -6.33 -4.73
N LYS A 32 -7.06 -7.26 -5.49
CA LYS A 32 -8.45 -7.15 -5.98
C LYS A 32 -9.47 -7.18 -4.84
N LYS A 33 -9.30 -8.10 -3.89
CA LYS A 33 -10.15 -8.20 -2.69
C LYS A 33 -10.00 -6.94 -1.84
N GLY A 34 -8.77 -6.50 -1.59
CA GLY A 34 -8.45 -5.27 -0.88
C GLY A 34 -9.14 -4.05 -1.50
N LYS A 35 -9.10 -3.91 -2.83
CA LYS A 35 -9.81 -2.84 -3.56
C LYS A 35 -11.29 -2.79 -3.20
N SER A 36 -11.99 -3.91 -3.31
CA SER A 36 -13.43 -3.98 -3.07
C SER A 36 -13.78 -3.73 -1.60
N VAL A 37 -13.05 -4.35 -0.67
CA VAL A 37 -13.27 -4.23 0.77
C VAL A 37 -13.00 -2.80 1.25
N THR A 38 -11.84 -2.26 0.90
CA THR A 38 -11.40 -0.92 1.32
C THR A 38 -12.34 0.15 0.80
N VAL A 39 -12.76 0.11 -0.47
CA VAL A 39 -13.68 1.15 -0.96
C VAL A 39 -15.05 1.05 -0.30
N ASN A 40 -15.60 -0.15 -0.12
CA ASN A 40 -16.88 -0.32 0.58
C ASN A 40 -16.79 0.23 2.01
N PHE A 41 -15.68 -0.06 2.70
CA PHE A 41 -15.42 0.49 4.04
C PHE A 41 -15.36 2.03 4.02
N LEU A 42 -14.56 2.62 3.15
CA LEU A 42 -14.41 4.09 3.06
C LEU A 42 -15.74 4.78 2.70
N GLN A 43 -16.54 4.20 1.81
CA GLN A 43 -17.85 4.75 1.43
C GLN A 43 -18.86 4.78 2.58
N LYS A 44 -18.69 3.92 3.60
CA LYS A 44 -19.55 3.84 4.78
C LYS A 44 -19.12 4.77 5.92
N ILE A 45 -17.93 5.39 5.83
CA ILE A 45 -17.47 6.33 6.86
C ILE A 45 -18.37 7.59 6.84
N PRO A 46 -18.99 7.98 7.97
CA PRO A 46 -19.78 9.19 8.05
C PRO A 46 -18.98 10.42 7.61
N LYS A 47 -19.60 11.33 6.85
CA LYS A 47 -18.93 12.54 6.33
C LYS A 47 -18.23 13.35 7.43
N SER A 48 -18.85 13.45 8.61
CA SER A 48 -18.29 14.16 9.78
C SER A 48 -17.02 13.54 10.36
N LYS A 49 -16.74 12.26 10.09
CA LYS A 49 -15.55 11.56 10.62
C LYS A 49 -14.31 11.72 9.74
N TRP A 50 -14.44 12.17 8.49
CA TRP A 50 -13.30 12.21 7.57
C TRP A 50 -12.17 13.15 8.01
N GLU A 51 -12.50 14.22 8.73
CA GLU A 51 -11.52 15.18 9.29
C GLU A 51 -11.24 14.92 10.79
N HIS A 52 -11.85 13.89 11.37
CA HIS A 52 -11.59 13.49 12.75
C HIS A 52 -10.17 12.91 12.90
N ARG A 53 -9.53 13.27 14.01
CA ARG A 53 -8.31 12.67 14.53
C ARG A 53 -8.51 12.34 16.00
N TYR A 54 -8.04 11.18 16.44
CA TYR A 54 -8.22 10.70 17.82
C TYR A 54 -7.20 11.29 18.81
N GLY A 55 -6.28 12.12 18.32
CA GLY A 55 -5.30 12.87 19.10
C GLY A 55 -4.79 14.06 18.31
N SER A 56 -4.31 15.09 18.99
CA SER A 56 -3.84 16.34 18.37
C SER A 56 -2.64 16.14 17.44
N ASP A 57 -1.82 15.14 17.71
CA ASP A 57 -0.62 14.77 16.93
C ASP A 57 -0.91 13.68 15.87
N LYS A 58 -2.16 13.22 15.75
CA LYS A 58 -2.54 12.11 14.87
C LYS A 58 -3.15 12.60 13.58
N TRP A 59 -2.90 11.90 12.48
CA TRP A 59 -3.47 12.21 11.17
C TRP A 59 -5.01 12.12 11.16
N THR A 60 -5.68 12.87 10.29
CA THR A 60 -7.11 12.66 9.97
C THR A 60 -7.32 11.39 9.15
N ILE A 61 -8.56 10.93 9.03
CA ILE A 61 -8.88 9.82 8.10
C ILE A 61 -8.48 10.20 6.66
N LYS A 62 -8.71 11.45 6.22
CA LYS A 62 -8.28 11.90 4.88
C LYS A 62 -6.77 11.75 4.70
N GLU A 63 -5.98 12.19 5.67
CA GLU A 63 -4.52 12.08 5.67
C GLU A 63 -4.06 10.61 5.64
N VAL A 64 -4.64 9.74 6.45
CA VAL A 64 -4.33 8.28 6.45
C VAL A 64 -4.62 7.65 5.09
N VAL A 65 -5.76 7.97 4.47
CA VAL A 65 -6.10 7.39 3.16
C VAL A 65 -5.19 7.93 2.07
N VAL A 66 -4.83 9.22 2.10
CA VAL A 66 -3.88 9.78 1.13
C VAL A 66 -2.48 9.16 1.30
N HIS A 67 -2.02 8.97 2.54
CA HIS A 67 -0.80 8.21 2.85
C HIS A 67 -0.77 6.82 2.23
N LEU A 68 -1.89 6.08 2.30
CA LEU A 68 -2.01 4.77 1.65
C LEU A 68 -1.82 4.85 0.13
N ILE A 69 -2.44 5.84 -0.50
CA ILE A 69 -2.34 6.04 -1.95
C ILE A 69 -0.88 6.34 -2.35
N ASP A 70 -0.21 7.22 -1.62
CA ASP A 70 1.16 7.63 -1.94
C ASP A 70 2.18 6.53 -1.64
N THR A 71 2.01 5.82 -0.52
CA THR A 71 2.83 4.64 -0.20
C THR A 71 2.67 3.56 -1.28
N GLU A 72 1.45 3.31 -1.75
CA GLU A 72 1.23 2.33 -2.81
C GLU A 72 1.93 2.73 -4.12
N ARG A 73 1.91 4.02 -4.50
CA ARG A 73 2.67 4.50 -5.66
C ARG A 73 4.16 4.24 -5.52
N VAL A 74 4.73 4.54 -4.35
CA VAL A 74 6.16 4.32 -4.08
C VAL A 74 6.51 2.83 -4.21
N PHE A 75 5.72 1.95 -3.58
CA PHE A 75 6.00 0.50 -3.64
C PHE A 75 5.70 -0.11 -5.01
N ALA A 76 4.69 0.36 -5.74
CA ALA A 76 4.42 -0.07 -7.11
C ALA A 76 5.55 0.38 -8.06
N TYR A 77 6.06 1.60 -7.89
CA TYR A 77 7.22 2.08 -8.63
C TYR A 77 8.47 1.23 -8.35
N ARG A 78 8.75 0.92 -7.08
CA ARG A 78 9.86 0.03 -6.69
C ARG A 78 9.69 -1.35 -7.31
N ALA A 79 8.49 -1.94 -7.22
CA ALA A 79 8.17 -3.22 -7.82
C ALA A 79 8.42 -3.20 -9.34
N MET A 80 7.99 -2.15 -10.03
CA MET A 80 8.20 -1.99 -11.47
C MET A 80 9.69 -1.93 -11.83
N ARG A 81 10.49 -1.07 -11.17
CA ARG A 81 11.94 -0.94 -11.43
C ARG A 81 12.65 -2.28 -11.27
N ILE A 82 12.41 -2.96 -10.15
CA ILE A 82 13.05 -4.25 -9.83
C ILE A 82 12.56 -5.35 -10.78
N ALA A 83 11.27 -5.37 -11.11
CA ALA A 83 10.70 -6.27 -12.10
C ALA A 83 11.23 -6.03 -13.52
N ARG A 84 11.95 -4.93 -13.78
CA ARG A 84 12.65 -4.67 -15.06
C ARG A 84 14.16 -4.88 -14.98
N GLY A 85 14.64 -5.47 -13.89
CA GLY A 85 16.05 -5.82 -13.72
C GLY A 85 16.94 -4.64 -13.33
N ASP A 86 16.35 -3.51 -12.92
CA ASP A 86 17.12 -2.41 -12.37
C ASP A 86 17.76 -2.81 -11.03
N LYS A 87 19.05 -2.52 -10.92
CA LYS A 87 19.91 -2.85 -9.76
C LYS A 87 20.25 -1.63 -8.91
N GLN A 88 19.79 -0.43 -9.28
CA GLN A 88 20.01 0.77 -8.47
C GLN A 88 19.29 0.64 -7.13
N ALA A 89 19.95 1.09 -6.06
CA ALA A 89 19.32 1.17 -4.75
C ALA A 89 18.22 2.25 -4.75
N LEU A 90 17.05 1.90 -4.24
CA LEU A 90 15.90 2.80 -4.19
C LEU A 90 15.79 3.42 -2.78
N HIS A 91 15.78 4.75 -2.71
CA HIS A 91 15.76 5.44 -1.43
C HIS A 91 14.45 5.25 -0.66
N GLY A 92 14.53 5.43 0.66
CA GLY A 92 13.37 5.60 1.52
C GLY A 92 12.63 6.91 1.24
N PHE A 93 11.53 7.13 1.95
CA PHE A 93 10.80 8.39 1.94
C PHE A 93 10.32 8.70 3.35
N ASP A 94 10.13 9.99 3.63
CA ASP A 94 9.59 10.48 4.89
C ASP A 94 8.06 10.57 4.76
N GLN A 95 7.35 9.64 5.40
CA GLN A 95 5.89 9.59 5.35
C GLN A 95 5.24 10.80 6.05
N ASP A 96 5.84 11.31 7.13
CA ASP A 96 5.28 12.43 7.88
C ASP A 96 5.39 13.71 7.05
N ALA A 97 6.54 13.92 6.40
CA ALA A 97 6.72 15.01 5.45
C ALA A 97 5.79 14.88 4.23
N TYR A 98 5.51 13.66 3.74
CA TYR A 98 4.57 13.47 2.64
C TYR A 98 3.15 13.85 3.06
N VAL A 99 2.70 13.39 4.23
CA VAL A 99 1.37 13.71 4.75
C VAL A 99 1.21 15.20 5.00
N SER A 100 2.19 15.88 5.60
CA SER A 100 2.13 17.32 5.84
C SER A 100 2.02 18.14 4.55
N ASN A 101 2.57 17.64 3.44
CA ASN A 101 2.54 18.29 2.13
C ASN A 101 1.43 17.75 1.20
N SER A 102 0.58 16.84 1.67
CA SER A 102 -0.41 16.14 0.83
C SER A 102 -1.65 16.97 0.48
N ASN A 103 -1.90 18.03 1.25
CA ASN A 103 -3.15 18.81 1.22
C ASN A 103 -4.42 17.93 1.30
N ALA A 104 -4.35 16.81 2.02
CA ALA A 104 -5.43 15.83 2.07
C ALA A 104 -6.75 16.42 2.58
N ASN A 105 -6.70 17.32 3.58
CA ASN A 105 -7.91 17.87 4.19
C ASN A 105 -8.70 18.83 3.27
N ALA A 106 -8.05 19.46 2.28
CA ALA A 106 -8.74 20.27 1.28
C ALA A 106 -9.53 19.45 0.25
N ARG A 107 -9.33 18.12 0.21
CA ARG A 107 -10.00 17.23 -0.75
C ARG A 107 -11.31 16.69 -0.20
N THR A 108 -12.24 16.39 -1.10
CA THR A 108 -13.47 15.68 -0.73
C THR A 108 -13.19 14.18 -0.55
N PRO A 109 -13.93 13.49 0.34
CA PRO A 109 -13.86 12.03 0.46
C PRO A 109 -14.01 11.28 -0.87
N ALA A 110 -14.95 11.73 -1.72
CA ALA A 110 -15.18 11.15 -3.04
C ALA A 110 -13.94 11.26 -3.94
N SER A 111 -13.26 12.41 -3.95
CA SER A 111 -12.01 12.60 -4.71
C SER A 111 -10.88 11.70 -4.19
N ILE A 112 -10.76 11.53 -2.87
CA ILE A 112 -9.75 10.66 -2.27
C ILE A 112 -10.01 9.19 -2.64
N ILE A 113 -11.26 8.72 -2.50
CA ILE A 113 -11.65 7.36 -2.88
C ILE A 113 -11.40 7.10 -4.38
N ALA A 114 -11.71 8.08 -5.24
CA ALA A 114 -11.41 7.98 -6.67
C ALA A 114 -9.90 7.82 -6.93
N GLY A 115 -9.07 8.61 -6.24
CA GLY A 115 -7.61 8.49 -6.31
C GLY A 115 -7.09 7.12 -5.85
N TYR A 116 -7.64 6.60 -4.76
CA TYR A 116 -7.33 5.24 -4.29
C TYR A 116 -7.69 4.18 -5.34
N ARG A 117 -8.90 4.24 -5.92
CA ARG A 117 -9.33 3.30 -6.96
C ARG A 117 -8.38 3.31 -8.16
N ALA A 118 -7.98 4.49 -8.61
CA ALA A 118 -7.09 4.65 -9.77
C ALA A 118 -5.71 4.04 -9.51
N VAL A 119 -5.11 4.31 -8.35
CA VAL A 119 -3.80 3.75 -7.98
C VAL A 119 -3.89 2.23 -7.82
N ARG A 120 -4.90 1.73 -7.10
CA ARG A 120 -5.06 0.28 -6.92
C ARG A 120 -5.30 -0.45 -8.24
N GLU A 121 -6.03 0.14 -9.17
CA GLU A 121 -6.20 -0.44 -10.51
C GLU A 121 -4.87 -0.47 -11.27
N ALA A 122 -4.10 0.62 -11.28
CA ALA A 122 -2.77 0.65 -11.90
C ALA A 122 -1.83 -0.40 -11.29
N THR A 123 -1.83 -0.56 -9.97
CA THR A 123 -1.08 -1.60 -9.26
C THR A 123 -1.53 -3.00 -9.70
N ILE A 124 -2.82 -3.27 -9.76
CA ILE A 124 -3.35 -4.56 -10.23
C ILE A 124 -2.88 -4.83 -11.67
N GLN A 125 -2.93 -3.84 -12.56
CA GLN A 125 -2.46 -4.00 -13.94
C GLN A 125 -0.95 -4.25 -14.01
N LEU A 126 -0.15 -3.59 -13.18
CA LEU A 126 1.29 -3.88 -13.09
C LEU A 126 1.52 -5.35 -12.75
N PHE A 127 0.96 -5.83 -11.63
CA PHE A 127 1.19 -7.19 -11.14
C PHE A 127 0.60 -8.27 -12.06
N LYS A 128 -0.49 -7.97 -12.78
CA LYS A 128 -1.13 -8.91 -13.71
C LYS A 128 -0.19 -9.30 -14.85
N ASN A 129 0.74 -8.41 -15.20
CA ASN A 129 1.66 -8.58 -16.32
C ASN A 129 3.10 -8.94 -15.88
N LEU A 130 3.29 -9.37 -14.63
CA LEU A 130 4.58 -9.87 -14.17
C LEU A 130 4.58 -11.41 -14.15
N ASP A 131 5.59 -12.00 -14.78
CA ASP A 131 5.87 -13.43 -14.69
C ASP A 131 6.63 -13.78 -13.39
N ASP A 132 6.89 -15.08 -13.20
CA ASP A 132 7.54 -15.57 -11.97
C ASP A 132 8.99 -15.15 -11.83
N GLU A 133 9.70 -14.98 -12.94
CA GLU A 133 11.06 -14.47 -12.94
C GLU A 133 11.06 -13.02 -12.44
N ALA A 134 10.26 -12.14 -13.07
CA ALA A 134 10.15 -10.74 -12.70
C ALA A 134 9.72 -10.57 -11.24
N LEU A 135 8.74 -11.36 -10.77
CA LEU A 135 8.29 -11.34 -9.38
C LEU A 135 9.34 -11.79 -8.36
N GLY A 136 10.26 -12.66 -8.79
CA GLY A 136 11.32 -13.23 -7.96
C GLY A 136 12.62 -12.42 -7.95
N ARG A 137 12.77 -11.43 -8.83
CA ARG A 137 13.95 -10.55 -8.84
C ARG A 137 14.11 -9.85 -7.49
N ILE A 138 15.36 -9.76 -7.01
CA ILE A 138 15.69 -9.08 -5.77
C ILE A 138 16.36 -7.76 -6.08
N GLY A 139 15.75 -6.67 -5.60
CA GLY A 139 16.36 -5.34 -5.57
C GLY A 139 16.66 -4.90 -4.15
N LYS A 140 17.12 -3.64 -4.02
CA LYS A 140 17.42 -3.00 -2.73
C LYS A 140 16.58 -1.72 -2.60
N ALA A 141 15.79 -1.61 -1.54
CA ALA A 141 15.04 -0.40 -1.21
C ALA A 141 15.11 -0.10 0.28
N SER A 142 15.31 1.16 0.65
CA SER A 142 15.49 1.58 2.05
C SER A 142 16.54 0.73 2.78
N GLU A 143 17.68 0.48 2.13
CA GLU A 143 18.76 -0.37 2.63
C GLU A 143 18.44 -1.86 2.87
N ALA A 144 17.25 -2.32 2.49
CA ALA A 144 16.81 -3.71 2.67
C ALA A 144 16.54 -4.42 1.33
N PRO A 145 16.63 -5.76 1.27
CA PRO A 145 16.19 -6.51 0.10
C PRO A 145 14.69 -6.34 -0.09
N VAL A 146 14.24 -6.31 -1.35
CA VAL A 146 12.82 -6.36 -1.70
C VAL A 146 12.61 -7.02 -3.07
N SER A 147 11.67 -7.95 -3.17
CA SER A 147 11.17 -8.47 -4.46
C SER A 147 9.89 -7.76 -4.89
N PRO A 148 9.53 -7.74 -6.19
CA PRO A 148 8.24 -7.19 -6.62
C PRO A 148 7.07 -7.93 -5.96
N ARG A 149 7.17 -9.25 -5.81
CA ARG A 149 6.20 -10.06 -5.04
C ARG A 149 6.05 -9.53 -3.62
N ALA A 150 7.16 -9.35 -2.91
CA ALA A 150 7.13 -8.82 -1.55
C ALA A 150 6.53 -7.41 -1.50
N ALA A 151 6.90 -6.51 -2.42
CA ALA A 151 6.32 -5.18 -2.51
C ALA A 151 4.79 -5.21 -2.67
N GLY A 152 4.26 -6.13 -3.48
CA GLY A 152 2.82 -6.35 -3.59
C GLY A 152 2.18 -6.76 -2.26
N PHE A 153 2.74 -7.76 -1.57
CA PHE A 153 2.22 -8.19 -0.27
C PHE A 153 2.33 -7.10 0.81
N ILE A 154 3.37 -6.28 0.75
CA ILE A 154 3.55 -5.11 1.62
C ILE A 154 2.42 -4.10 1.37
N ILE A 155 2.12 -3.77 0.11
CA ILE A 155 1.01 -2.88 -0.25
C ILE A 155 -0.31 -3.39 0.35
N ALA A 156 -0.65 -4.65 0.09
CA ALA A 156 -1.90 -5.25 0.57
C ALA A 156 -1.97 -5.30 2.10
N GLY A 157 -0.87 -5.69 2.76
CA GLY A 157 -0.78 -5.79 4.21
C GLY A 157 -0.83 -4.46 4.95
N HIS A 158 -0.17 -3.44 4.39
CA HIS A 158 -0.13 -2.07 4.91
C HIS A 158 -1.51 -1.41 4.84
N GLU A 159 -2.25 -1.65 3.75
CA GLU A 159 -3.65 -1.26 3.65
C GLU A 159 -4.49 -1.86 4.78
N ILE A 160 -4.40 -3.18 4.99
CA ILE A 160 -5.17 -3.87 6.04
C ILE A 160 -4.86 -3.29 7.43
N HIS A 161 -3.58 -3.02 7.69
CA HIS A 161 -3.14 -2.39 8.93
C HIS A 161 -3.80 -1.03 9.16
N HIS A 162 -3.77 -0.13 8.18
CA HIS A 162 -4.37 1.20 8.34
C HIS A 162 -5.90 1.18 8.35
N MET A 163 -6.55 0.30 7.58
CA MET A 163 -8.01 0.13 7.67
C MET A 163 -8.44 -0.36 9.06
N THR A 164 -7.64 -1.24 9.68
CA THR A 164 -7.84 -1.69 11.06
C THR A 164 -7.72 -0.51 12.03
N ILE A 165 -6.69 0.33 11.88
CA ILE A 165 -6.52 1.54 12.71
C ILE A 165 -7.70 2.51 12.57
N ILE A 166 -8.17 2.77 11.35
CA ILE A 166 -9.32 3.66 11.13
C ILE A 166 -10.55 3.10 11.86
N ARG A 167 -10.83 1.81 11.68
CA ARG A 167 -11.96 1.15 12.34
C ARG A 167 -11.85 1.23 13.86
N ASP A 168 -10.69 0.95 14.43
CA ASP A 168 -10.53 0.73 15.87
C ASP A 168 -10.31 2.04 16.66
N ARG A 169 -9.84 3.11 16.00
CA ARG A 169 -9.46 4.36 16.69
C ARG A 169 -10.22 5.61 16.23
N TYR A 170 -10.78 5.62 15.02
CA TYR A 170 -11.41 6.82 14.46
C TYR A 170 -12.93 6.76 14.40
N LEU A 171 -13.50 5.56 14.31
CA LEU A 171 -14.94 5.34 14.18
C LEU A 171 -15.54 5.06 15.54
#